data_AF-A0A848YX54-F1
#
_entry.id   AF-A0A848YX54-F1
#
_cell.length_a   1.000
_cell.length_b   1.000
_cell.length_c   1.000
_cell.angle_alpha   90.00
_cell.angle_beta   90.00
_cell.angle_gamma   90.00
#
_symmetry.space_group_name_H-M   'P 1'
#
loop_
_entity.id
_entity.type
_entity.pdbx_description
1 polymer ?
#
loop_
_entity_poly.entity_id
_entity_poly.type
_entity_poly.pdbx_seq_one_letter_code
_entity_poly.pdbx_strand_id
1 'polypeptide(L)'
;MAGFFTRILEQNMPKDPAMRSSQLLRLHRFAMALSTYVLVTAATILVTRLGLGAMNRVQWTAFIGLGLLGNSIFLTLFYTNANLRLPDPSLTRIQMIYSALWGMVPLYSLPEARPIVLMFYLPAFSFGMLRLTRRQYLGVVAGVMGLYASILVLGYIRGQAGFRIQYEIFLFAIFGILLFWYAFFGGFVSNFRRRLHEQNKKIQRANEKISREMEERRQAQIEKDELIVELRGAIGKVKTLSGLLPICSSCKKIRDDHGYWNQIETYLHAHSEAEFSHSICPDCQEKYYPEYFNSEKNESDT
;
A
#
# COMPACT_ATOMS: atom_id res chain seq x y z
N MET A 1 18.33 24.25 6.36
CA MET A 1 18.93 23.71 5.12
C MET A 1 17.99 22.79 4.33
N ALA A 2 17.18 21.95 4.97
CA ALA A 2 16.28 21.00 4.27
C ALA A 2 15.23 21.64 3.34
N GLY A 3 14.61 22.76 3.74
CA GLY A 3 13.54 23.42 2.96
C GLY A 3 13.97 24.19 1.71
N PHE A 4 15.22 24.63 1.63
CA PHE A 4 15.77 25.33 0.46
C PHE A 4 16.15 24.33 -0.63
N PHE A 5 16.78 23.22 -0.22
CA PHE A 5 17.20 22.15 -1.11
C PHE A 5 15.99 21.46 -1.77
N THR A 6 14.90 21.24 -1.03
CA THR A 6 13.66 20.69 -1.59
C THR A 6 13.01 21.62 -2.60
N ARG A 7 12.91 22.94 -2.33
CA ARG A 7 12.35 23.90 -3.29
C ARG A 7 13.16 23.99 -4.59
N ILE A 8 14.49 23.98 -4.48
CA ILE A 8 15.40 24.00 -5.64
C ILE A 8 15.30 22.71 -6.46
N LEU A 9 15.19 21.57 -5.79
CA LEU A 9 15.00 20.28 -6.45
C LEU A 9 13.65 20.24 -7.20
N GLU A 10 12.58 20.78 -6.61
CA GLU A 10 11.26 20.81 -7.27
C GLU A 10 11.25 21.68 -8.54
N GLN A 11 11.99 22.78 -8.56
CA GLN A 11 12.00 23.70 -9.70
C GLN A 11 12.64 23.08 -10.97
N ASN A 12 13.64 22.21 -10.80
CA ASN A 12 14.36 21.59 -11.92
C ASN A 12 13.90 20.18 -12.24
N MET A 13 12.80 19.71 -11.66
CA MET A 13 12.32 18.36 -11.90
C MET A 13 11.58 18.20 -13.24
N PRO A 14 11.54 16.98 -13.81
CA PRO A 14 10.78 16.71 -15.02
C PRO A 14 9.30 17.11 -14.84
N LYS A 15 8.72 17.72 -15.88
CA LYS A 15 7.31 18.15 -15.88
C LYS A 15 6.33 16.98 -15.87
N ASP A 16 6.70 15.86 -16.49
CA ASP A 16 5.91 14.64 -16.51
C ASP A 16 5.86 13.99 -15.09
N PRO A 17 4.66 13.78 -14.50
CA PRO A 17 4.50 13.20 -13.17
C PRO A 17 5.16 11.81 -13.01
N ALA A 18 5.14 10.97 -14.04
CA ALA A 18 5.69 9.62 -14.00
C ALA A 18 7.23 9.66 -14.00
N MET A 19 7.84 10.55 -14.79
CA MET A 19 9.28 10.78 -14.75
C MET A 19 9.71 11.47 -13.45
N ARG A 20 8.92 12.42 -12.95
CA ARG A 20 9.16 13.15 -11.70
C ARG A 20 9.27 12.21 -10.49
N SER A 21 8.31 11.30 -10.33
CA SER A 21 8.31 10.30 -9.25
C SER A 21 9.50 9.34 -9.36
N SER A 22 9.83 8.90 -10.56
CA SER A 22 11.00 8.06 -10.82
C SER A 22 12.32 8.75 -10.51
N GLN A 23 12.44 10.04 -10.79
CA GLN A 23 13.64 10.83 -10.52
C GLN A 23 13.83 11.11 -9.02
N LEU A 24 12.74 11.40 -8.28
CA LEU A 24 12.80 11.52 -6.81
C LEU A 24 13.31 10.26 -6.15
N LEU A 25 12.82 9.10 -6.59
CA LEU A 25 13.26 7.82 -6.06
C LEU A 25 14.76 7.58 -6.29
N ARG A 26 15.31 8.04 -7.42
CA ARG A 26 16.75 7.97 -7.71
C ARG A 26 17.55 8.88 -6.78
N LEU A 27 17.07 10.10 -6.55
CA LEU A 27 17.72 11.05 -5.65
C LEU A 27 17.70 10.58 -4.20
N HIS A 28 16.59 9.99 -3.74
CA HIS A 28 16.49 9.39 -2.41
C HIS A 28 17.49 8.23 -2.25
N ARG A 29 17.65 7.40 -3.29
CA ARG A 29 18.67 6.34 -3.31
C ARG A 29 20.08 6.89 -3.31
N PHE A 30 20.35 7.98 -4.03
CA PHE A 30 21.63 8.66 -3.99
C PHE A 30 21.93 9.24 -2.59
N ALA A 31 20.93 9.78 -1.89
CA ALA A 31 21.10 10.25 -0.51
C ALA A 31 21.48 9.11 0.45
N MET A 32 20.90 7.91 0.28
CA MET A 32 21.32 6.71 1.02
C MET A 32 22.75 6.28 0.67
N ALA A 33 23.22 6.48 -0.56
CA ALA A 33 24.62 6.25 -0.91
C ALA A 33 25.55 7.27 -0.24
N LEU A 34 25.16 8.55 -0.17
CA LEU A 34 25.96 9.58 0.49
C LEU A 34 26.21 9.27 1.98
N SER A 35 25.25 8.63 2.65
CA SER A 35 25.41 8.23 4.06
C SER A 35 26.55 7.23 4.26
N THR A 36 26.84 6.35 3.29
CA THR A 36 27.99 5.43 3.40
C THR A 36 29.32 6.17 3.30
N TYR A 37 29.42 7.18 2.44
CA TYR A 37 30.62 8.05 2.38
C TYR A 37 30.82 8.79 3.71
N VAL A 38 29.75 9.32 4.30
CA VAL A 38 29.82 10.00 5.61
C VAL A 38 30.27 9.03 6.70
N LEU A 39 29.67 7.84 6.77
CA LEU A 39 30.01 6.82 7.76
C LEU A 39 31.48 6.36 7.62
N VAL A 40 31.95 6.07 6.41
CA VAL A 40 33.34 5.65 6.17
C VAL A 40 34.31 6.77 6.50
N THR A 41 33.97 8.02 6.16
CA THR A 41 34.81 9.18 6.50
C THR A 41 34.89 9.37 8.01
N ALA A 42 33.75 9.30 8.71
CA ALA A 42 33.71 9.39 10.17
C ALA A 42 34.50 8.25 10.84
N ALA A 43 34.36 7.02 10.35
CA ALA A 43 35.12 5.87 10.86
C ALA A 43 36.62 6.04 10.62
N THR A 44 37.03 6.56 9.46
CA THR A 44 38.44 6.83 9.14
C THR A 44 39.02 7.93 10.04
N ILE A 45 38.24 8.98 10.31
CA ILE A 45 38.60 10.01 11.29
C ILE A 45 38.74 9.39 12.68
N LEU A 46 37.81 8.54 13.11
CA LEU A 46 37.87 7.90 14.42
C LEU A 46 39.11 7.00 14.57
N VAL A 47 39.37 6.14 13.59
CA VAL A 47 40.54 5.26 13.56
C VAL A 47 41.84 6.05 13.71
N THR A 48 41.99 7.13 12.96
CA THR A 48 43.19 7.98 13.03
C THR A 48 43.29 8.78 14.33
N ARG A 49 42.16 9.18 14.94
CA ARG A 49 42.14 9.85 16.25
C ARG A 49 42.46 8.91 17.41
N LEU A 50 42.13 7.63 17.28
CA LEU A 50 42.46 6.59 18.27
C LEU A 50 43.90 6.07 18.14
N GLY A 51 44.66 6.54 17.15
CA GLY A 51 46.03 6.10 16.93
C GLY A 51 46.16 4.71 16.30
N LEU A 52 45.07 4.14 15.75
CA LEU A 52 45.04 2.83 15.09
C LEU A 52 45.56 2.87 13.64
N GLY A 53 46.35 3.89 13.32
CA GLY A 53 46.88 4.18 11.98
C GLY A 53 46.92 5.67 11.70
N ALA A 54 47.79 6.08 10.77
CA ALA A 54 47.98 7.47 10.41
C ALA A 54 47.85 7.67 8.90
N MET A 55 47.15 8.73 8.51
CA MET A 55 47.09 9.20 7.13
C MET A 55 47.82 10.54 7.01
N ASN A 56 48.67 10.66 6.00
CA ASN A 56 49.36 11.91 5.69
C ASN A 56 48.39 12.94 5.08
N ARG A 57 48.82 14.21 4.99
CA ARG A 57 47.97 15.29 4.45
C ARG A 57 47.48 15.00 3.03
N VAL A 58 48.34 14.43 2.18
CA VAL A 58 48.02 14.11 0.78
C VAL A 58 46.92 13.04 0.70
N GLN A 59 47.02 11.98 1.49
CA GLN A 59 46.02 10.91 1.59
C GLN A 59 44.68 11.45 2.07
N TRP A 60 44.67 12.33 3.08
CA TRP A 60 43.45 13.00 3.53
C TRP A 60 42.82 13.86 2.45
N THR A 61 43.62 14.69 1.77
CA THR A 61 43.13 15.55 0.68
C THR A 61 42.61 14.73 -0.48
N ALA A 62 43.26 13.61 -0.83
CA ALA A 62 42.81 12.72 -1.89
C ALA A 62 41.51 12.01 -1.49
N PHE A 63 41.42 11.51 -0.26
CA PHE A 63 40.25 10.79 0.24
C PHE A 63 39.01 11.69 0.30
N ILE A 64 39.11 12.85 0.95
CA ILE A 64 37.99 13.80 1.05
C ILE A 64 37.70 14.43 -0.32
N GLY A 65 38.74 14.82 -1.06
CA GLY A 65 38.61 15.46 -2.36
C GLY A 65 37.92 14.58 -3.39
N LEU A 66 38.33 13.31 -3.53
CA LEU A 66 37.65 12.36 -4.41
C LEU A 66 36.20 12.13 -3.95
N GLY A 67 35.97 11.91 -2.66
CA GLY A 67 34.64 11.73 -2.11
C GLY A 67 33.69 12.88 -2.48
N LEU A 68 34.12 14.13 -2.30
CA LEU A 68 33.34 15.31 -2.66
C LEU A 68 33.18 15.46 -4.18
N LEU A 69 34.28 15.35 -4.94
CA LEU A 69 34.27 15.51 -6.39
C LEU A 69 33.26 14.56 -7.07
N GLY A 70 33.35 13.26 -6.80
CA GLY A 70 32.48 12.27 -7.43
C GLY A 70 31.02 12.46 -7.06
N ASN A 71 30.73 12.71 -5.78
CA ASN A 71 29.35 12.94 -5.32
C ASN A 71 28.78 14.26 -5.87
N SER A 72 29.58 15.32 -6.01
CA SER A 72 29.18 16.57 -6.65
C SER A 72 28.87 16.36 -8.13
N ILE A 73 29.66 15.57 -8.86
CA ILE A 73 29.38 15.21 -10.26
C ILE A 73 28.05 14.45 -10.36
N PHE A 74 27.86 13.40 -9.54
CA PHE A 74 26.61 12.63 -9.56
C PHE A 74 25.40 13.48 -9.18
N LEU A 75 25.51 14.31 -8.16
CA LEU A 75 24.45 15.22 -7.74
C LEU A 75 24.09 16.21 -8.85
N THR A 76 25.08 16.77 -9.55
CA THR A 76 24.87 17.67 -10.68
C THR A 76 24.15 16.95 -11.83
N LEU A 77 24.52 15.71 -12.14
CA LEU A 77 23.84 14.91 -13.16
C LEU A 77 22.37 14.61 -12.83
N PHE A 78 22.06 14.35 -11.56
CA PHE A 78 20.67 14.16 -11.12
C PHE A 78 19.88 15.48 -11.11
N TYR A 79 20.51 16.55 -10.64
CA TYR A 79 19.90 17.86 -10.54
C TYR A 79 19.55 18.46 -11.91
N THR A 80 20.45 18.31 -12.88
CA THR A 80 20.25 18.78 -14.27
C THR A 80 19.42 17.84 -15.13
N ASN A 81 18.97 16.70 -14.57
CA ASN A 81 18.34 15.58 -15.29
C ASN A 81 19.18 15.03 -16.45
N ALA A 82 20.47 15.36 -16.54
CA ALA A 82 21.37 14.82 -17.57
C ALA A 82 21.49 13.29 -17.45
N ASN A 83 21.31 12.74 -16.24
CA ASN A 83 21.24 11.30 -16.00
C ASN A 83 20.16 10.62 -16.86
N LEU A 84 19.05 11.30 -17.21
CA LEU A 84 17.97 10.73 -18.03
C LEU A 84 18.40 10.39 -19.46
N ARG A 85 19.47 11.04 -19.95
CA ARG A 85 20.01 10.81 -21.30
C ARG A 85 20.95 9.61 -21.37
N LEU A 86 21.34 9.05 -20.22
CA LEU A 86 22.29 7.96 -20.13
C LEU A 86 21.58 6.60 -20.15
N PRO A 87 22.27 5.53 -20.62
CA PRO A 87 21.68 4.19 -20.71
C PRO A 87 21.20 3.63 -19.36
N ASP A 88 21.88 3.98 -18.26
CA ASP A 88 21.40 3.72 -16.90
C ASP A 88 21.14 5.06 -16.19
N PRO A 89 19.88 5.53 -16.18
CA PRO A 89 19.53 6.79 -15.52
C PRO A 89 19.75 6.81 -14.01
N SER A 90 19.92 5.64 -13.39
CA SER A 90 20.21 5.56 -11.96
C SER A 90 21.69 5.61 -11.65
N LEU A 91 22.56 5.53 -12.66
CA LEU A 91 24.02 5.56 -12.55
C LEU A 91 24.59 4.60 -11.49
N THR A 92 23.82 3.58 -11.09
CA THR A 92 24.10 2.82 -9.86
C THR A 92 25.36 1.98 -10.03
N ARG A 93 25.59 1.45 -11.24
CA ARG A 93 26.83 0.72 -11.55
C ARG A 93 28.06 1.60 -11.42
N ILE A 94 28.01 2.80 -12.00
CA ILE A 94 29.13 3.75 -12.01
C ILE A 94 29.39 4.27 -10.60
N GLN A 95 28.34 4.61 -9.85
CA GLN A 95 28.46 5.03 -8.45
C GLN A 95 29.09 3.98 -7.55
N MET A 96 28.74 2.70 -7.75
CA MET A 96 29.29 1.61 -6.96
C MET A 96 30.77 1.37 -7.26
N ILE A 97 31.14 1.37 -8.55
CA ILE A 97 32.56 1.27 -8.96
C ILE A 97 33.34 2.44 -8.39
N TYR A 98 32.80 3.66 -8.49
CA TYR A 98 33.42 4.86 -7.94
C TYR A 98 33.60 4.77 -6.42
N SER A 99 32.57 4.34 -5.69
CA SER A 99 32.62 4.15 -4.24
C SER A 99 33.64 3.10 -3.84
N ALA A 100 33.75 2.01 -4.59
CA ALA A 100 34.73 0.97 -4.35
C ALA A 100 36.16 1.47 -4.59
N LEU A 101 36.39 2.22 -5.67
CA LEU A 101 37.69 2.85 -5.95
C LEU A 101 38.07 3.89 -4.90
N TRP A 102 37.11 4.71 -4.47
CA TRP A 102 37.31 5.68 -3.41
C TRP A 102 37.72 5.03 -2.08
N GLY A 103 37.07 3.92 -1.72
CA GLY A 103 37.41 3.13 -0.53
C GLY A 103 38.80 2.49 -0.56
N MET A 104 39.48 2.45 -1.71
CA MET A 104 40.85 1.93 -1.81
C MET A 104 41.87 2.86 -1.13
N VAL A 105 41.59 4.15 -1.06
CA VAL A 105 42.48 5.14 -0.43
C VAL A 105 42.71 4.84 1.06
N PRO A 106 41.68 4.75 1.93
CA PRO A 106 41.88 4.38 3.32
C PRO A 106 42.36 2.93 3.46
N LEU A 107 41.97 2.01 2.57
CA LEU A 107 42.41 0.61 2.62
C LEU A 107 43.93 0.45 2.40
N TYR A 108 44.51 1.25 1.49
CA TYR A 108 45.95 1.32 1.28
C TYR A 108 46.67 2.07 2.42
N SER A 109 46.05 3.15 2.91
CA SER A 109 46.68 4.08 3.84
C SER A 109 46.68 3.60 5.30
N LEU A 110 45.78 2.69 5.67
CA LEU A 110 45.62 2.19 7.04
C LEU A 110 45.76 0.65 7.12
N PRO A 111 46.98 0.09 7.02
CA PRO A 111 47.20 -1.36 7.08
C PRO A 111 46.62 -2.04 8.32
N GLU A 112 46.81 -1.45 9.49
CA GLU A 112 46.37 -2.01 10.78
C GLU A 112 44.85 -1.96 10.95
N ALA A 113 44.17 -1.01 10.31
CA ALA A 113 42.72 -0.83 10.38
C ALA A 113 41.97 -1.36 9.13
N ARG A 114 42.63 -2.11 8.23
CA ARG A 114 42.00 -2.72 7.04
C ARG A 114 40.69 -3.45 7.34
N PRO A 115 40.56 -4.29 8.40
CA PRO A 115 39.30 -4.97 8.68
C PRO A 115 38.13 -4.00 8.85
N ILE A 116 38.36 -2.88 9.54
CA ILE A 116 37.34 -1.85 9.79
C ILE A 116 36.92 -1.22 8.45
N VAL A 117 37.88 -0.88 7.60
CA VAL A 117 37.61 -0.32 6.27
C VAL A 117 36.82 -1.30 5.40
N LEU A 118 37.20 -2.59 5.39
CA LEU A 118 36.53 -3.64 4.62
C LEU A 118 35.07 -3.86 5.05
N MET A 119 34.74 -3.74 6.34
CA MET A 119 33.35 -3.86 6.82
C MET A 119 32.41 -2.86 6.15
N PHE A 120 32.89 -1.66 5.83
CA PHE A 120 32.08 -0.63 5.17
C PHE A 120 31.85 -0.85 3.67
N TYR A 121 32.55 -1.80 3.05
CA TYR A 121 32.20 -2.22 1.69
C TYR A 121 30.86 -2.98 1.68
N LEU A 122 30.49 -3.69 2.76
CA LEU A 122 29.29 -4.53 2.78
C LEU A 122 28.00 -3.72 2.54
N PRO A 123 27.74 -2.58 3.24
CA PRO A 123 26.60 -1.73 2.93
C PRO A 123 26.61 -1.19 1.50
N ALA A 124 27.78 -0.77 0.98
CA ALA A 124 27.90 -0.26 -0.39
C ALA A 124 27.53 -1.33 -1.43
N PHE A 125 27.95 -2.57 -1.20
CA PHE A 125 27.63 -3.72 -2.05
C PHE A 125 26.16 -4.16 -1.97
N SER A 126 25.49 -3.95 -0.83
CA SER A 126 24.05 -4.25 -0.67
C SER A 126 23.16 -3.50 -1.67
N PHE A 127 23.54 -2.28 -2.07
CA PHE A 127 22.82 -1.52 -3.11
C PHE A 127 22.95 -2.15 -4.49
N GLY A 128 24.08 -2.78 -4.78
CA GLY A 128 24.31 -3.46 -6.06
C GLY A 128 23.41 -4.66 -6.27
N MET A 129 23.05 -5.36 -5.20
CA MET A 129 22.14 -6.50 -5.20
C MET A 129 20.72 -6.13 -5.70
N LEU A 130 20.31 -4.86 -5.60
CA LEU A 130 18.96 -4.44 -6.00
C LEU A 130 18.83 -4.13 -7.50
N ARG A 131 19.96 -4.01 -8.22
CA ARG A 131 20.00 -3.41 -9.57
C ARG A 131 20.79 -4.23 -10.57
N LEU A 132 21.87 -4.88 -10.13
CA LEU A 132 22.75 -5.65 -11.01
C LEU A 132 22.25 -7.08 -11.15
N THR A 133 22.48 -7.66 -12.33
CA THR A 133 22.30 -9.10 -12.52
C THR A 133 23.39 -9.87 -11.76
N ARG A 134 23.16 -11.15 -11.43
CA ARG A 134 24.15 -11.99 -10.75
C ARG A 134 25.52 -11.99 -11.45
N ARG A 135 25.55 -12.02 -12.79
CA ARG A 135 26.79 -11.97 -13.58
C ARG A 135 27.52 -10.62 -13.44
N GLN A 136 26.77 -9.51 -13.54
CA GLN A 136 27.34 -8.17 -13.38
C GLN A 136 27.88 -7.96 -11.97
N TYR A 137 27.15 -8.43 -10.96
CA TYR A 137 27.56 -8.35 -9.57
C TYR A 137 28.86 -9.13 -9.32
N LEU A 138 28.94 -10.39 -9.80
CA LEU A 138 30.16 -11.19 -9.71
C LEU A 138 31.35 -10.52 -10.42
N GLY A 139 31.12 -9.83 -11.54
CA GLY A 139 32.15 -9.03 -12.21
C GLY A 139 32.67 -7.88 -11.34
N VAL A 140 31.78 -7.15 -10.64
CA VAL A 140 32.19 -6.09 -9.71
C VAL A 140 32.96 -6.67 -8.53
N VAL A 141 32.51 -7.79 -7.95
CA VAL A 141 33.21 -8.49 -6.87
C VAL A 141 34.61 -8.90 -7.31
N ALA A 142 34.75 -9.52 -8.48
CA ALA A 142 36.04 -9.92 -9.03
C ALA A 142 36.97 -8.70 -9.22
N GLY A 143 36.44 -7.58 -9.73
CA GLY A 143 37.19 -6.34 -9.86
C GLY A 143 37.68 -5.78 -8.51
N VAL A 144 36.81 -5.72 -7.51
CA VAL A 144 37.19 -5.24 -6.16
C VAL A 144 38.20 -6.17 -5.50
N MET A 145 38.04 -7.49 -5.63
CA MET A 145 39.01 -8.46 -5.13
C MET A 145 40.36 -8.32 -5.85
N GLY A 146 40.37 -8.09 -7.16
CA GLY A 146 41.59 -7.85 -7.93
C GLY A 146 42.31 -6.55 -7.51
N LEU A 147 41.54 -5.48 -7.26
CA LEU A 147 42.09 -4.23 -6.73
C LEU A 147 42.66 -4.41 -5.33
N TYR A 148 41.96 -5.15 -4.46
CA TYR A 148 42.44 -5.43 -3.12
C TYR A 148 43.72 -6.29 -3.15
N ALA A 149 43.76 -7.33 -3.98
CA ALA A 149 44.98 -8.13 -4.20
C ALA A 149 46.15 -7.24 -4.68
N SER A 150 45.88 -6.32 -5.60
CA SER A 150 46.89 -5.38 -6.11
C SER A 150 47.45 -4.48 -4.99
N ILE A 151 46.59 -4.01 -4.07
CA ILE A 151 47.00 -3.25 -2.89
C ILE A 151 47.87 -4.09 -1.95
N LEU A 152 47.52 -5.36 -1.72
CA LEU A 152 48.31 -6.26 -0.88
C LEU A 152 49.70 -6.52 -1.49
N VAL A 153 49.78 -6.75 -2.80
CA VAL A 153 51.05 -6.91 -3.53
C VAL A 153 51.90 -5.64 -3.43
N LEU A 154 51.31 -4.46 -3.66
CA LEU A 154 52.02 -3.19 -3.51
C LEU A 154 52.47 -2.93 -2.08
N GLY A 155 51.66 -3.28 -1.08
CA GLY A 155 51.99 -3.18 0.33
C GLY A 155 53.14 -4.10 0.74
N TYR A 156 53.18 -5.31 0.19
CA TYR A 156 54.27 -6.27 0.37
C TYR A 156 55.58 -5.75 -0.25
N ILE A 157 55.54 -5.32 -1.53
CA ILE A 157 56.72 -4.82 -2.25
C ILE A 157 57.30 -3.56 -1.57
N ARG A 158 56.44 -2.65 -1.08
CA ARG A 158 56.87 -1.43 -0.39
C ARG A 158 57.28 -1.65 1.06
N GLY A 159 57.17 -2.87 1.59
CA GLY A 159 57.52 -3.17 2.98
C GLY A 159 56.74 -2.33 3.99
N GLN A 160 55.42 -2.20 3.81
CA GLN A 160 54.59 -1.39 4.73
C GLN A 160 54.70 -1.89 6.18
N ALA A 161 54.90 -0.96 7.12
CA ALA A 161 54.86 -1.26 8.54
C ALA A 161 53.49 -1.87 8.93
N GLY A 162 53.51 -2.89 9.79
CA GLY A 162 52.31 -3.63 10.21
C GLY A 162 51.84 -4.72 9.23
N PHE A 163 52.48 -4.89 8.07
CA PHE A 163 52.08 -5.88 7.07
C PHE A 163 52.47 -7.32 7.48
N ARG A 164 51.48 -8.14 7.86
CA ARG A 164 51.66 -9.57 8.16
C ARG A 164 50.98 -10.42 7.11
N ILE A 165 51.75 -11.02 6.19
CA ILE A 165 51.21 -11.70 5.00
C ILE A 165 50.15 -12.79 5.34
N GLN A 166 50.35 -13.55 6.40
CA GLN A 166 49.38 -14.57 6.84
C GLN A 166 48.02 -13.96 7.22
N TYR A 167 48.04 -12.83 7.93
CA TYR A 167 46.84 -12.10 8.34
C TYR A 167 46.14 -11.46 7.14
N GLU A 168 46.90 -10.91 6.20
CA GLU A 168 46.35 -10.29 4.98
C GLU A 168 45.69 -11.30 4.05
N ILE A 169 46.30 -12.49 3.87
CA ILE A 169 45.71 -13.58 3.10
C ILE A 169 44.41 -14.06 3.77
N PHE A 170 44.40 -14.16 5.10
CA PHE A 170 43.19 -14.51 5.85
C PHE A 170 42.07 -13.49 5.66
N LEU A 171 42.36 -12.19 5.77
CA LEU A 171 41.39 -11.12 5.51
C LEU A 171 40.90 -11.14 4.06
N PHE A 172 41.79 -11.35 3.09
CA PHE A 172 41.44 -11.48 1.68
C PHE A 172 40.46 -12.64 1.45
N ALA A 173 40.74 -13.82 2.02
CA ALA A 173 39.88 -14.98 1.90
C ALA A 173 38.50 -14.73 2.52
N ILE A 174 38.44 -14.22 3.76
CA ILE A 174 37.17 -13.92 4.44
C ILE A 174 36.37 -12.87 3.68
N PHE A 175 37.00 -11.78 3.24
CA PHE A 175 36.30 -10.73 2.52
C PHE A 175 35.76 -11.24 1.18
N GLY A 176 36.52 -12.07 0.47
CA GLY A 176 36.06 -12.75 -0.75
C GLY A 176 34.85 -13.66 -0.51
N ILE A 177 34.88 -14.47 0.55
CA ILE A 177 33.75 -15.33 0.95
C ILE A 177 32.51 -14.48 1.28
N LEU A 178 32.69 -13.39 2.05
CA LEU A 178 31.60 -12.47 2.38
C LEU A 178 31.00 -11.84 1.13
N LEU A 179 31.81 -11.29 0.21
CA LEU A 179 31.30 -10.70 -1.02
C LEU A 179 30.61 -11.72 -1.93
N PHE A 180 31.12 -12.95 -1.99
CA PHE A 180 30.47 -14.05 -2.70
C PHE A 180 29.12 -14.41 -2.08
N TRP A 181 29.06 -14.49 -0.74
CA TRP A 181 27.81 -14.72 -0.01
C TRP A 181 26.78 -13.61 -0.27
N TYR A 182 27.21 -12.35 -0.26
CA TYR A 182 26.36 -11.20 -0.62
C TYR A 182 25.85 -11.30 -2.07
N ALA A 183 26.67 -11.74 -3.02
CA ALA A 183 26.26 -11.95 -4.40
C ALA A 183 25.17 -13.04 -4.52
N PHE A 184 25.34 -14.14 -3.78
CA PHE A 184 24.38 -15.24 -3.74
C PHE A 184 23.05 -14.82 -3.09
N PHE A 185 23.12 -14.25 -1.88
CA PHE A 185 21.96 -13.75 -1.16
C PHE A 185 21.24 -12.66 -1.96
N GLY A 186 21.98 -11.85 -2.71
CA GLY A 186 21.38 -10.83 -3.54
C GLY A 186 20.55 -11.33 -4.70
N GLY A 187 20.99 -12.41 -5.34
CA GLY A 187 20.16 -13.13 -6.31
C GLY A 187 18.85 -13.64 -5.68
N PHE A 188 18.92 -14.14 -4.45
CA PHE A 188 17.74 -14.60 -3.72
C PHE A 188 16.76 -13.45 -3.41
N VAL A 189 17.23 -12.31 -2.87
CA VAL A 189 16.39 -11.14 -2.58
C VAL A 189 15.76 -10.55 -3.84
N SER A 190 16.49 -10.54 -4.97
CA SER A 190 15.94 -10.12 -6.26
C SER A 190 14.79 -11.04 -6.72
N ASN A 191 14.98 -12.35 -6.62
CA ASN A 191 13.96 -13.33 -6.97
C ASN A 191 12.72 -13.21 -6.07
N PHE A 192 12.93 -13.01 -4.77
CA PHE A 192 11.85 -12.83 -3.80
C PHE A 192 10.99 -11.60 -4.12
N ARG A 193 11.64 -10.48 -4.46
CA ARG A 193 10.93 -9.26 -4.86
C ARG A 193 10.14 -9.43 -6.15
N ARG A 194 10.67 -10.16 -7.13
CA ARG A 194 9.93 -10.43 -8.37
C ARG A 194 8.65 -11.22 -8.09
N ARG A 195 8.76 -12.28 -7.27
CA ARG A 195 7.60 -13.08 -6.82
C ARG A 195 6.61 -12.23 -6.02
N LEU A 196 7.10 -11.39 -5.11
CA LEU A 196 6.26 -10.50 -4.31
C LEU A 196 5.48 -9.50 -5.18
N HIS A 197 6.13 -8.94 -6.20
CA HIS A 197 5.46 -8.04 -7.15
C HIS A 197 4.42 -8.77 -8.01
N GLU A 198 4.72 -9.99 -8.47
CA GLU A 198 3.77 -10.84 -9.18
C GLU A 198 2.55 -11.19 -8.31
N GLN A 199 2.76 -11.51 -7.03
CA GLN A 199 1.67 -11.79 -6.08
C GLN A 199 0.83 -10.55 -5.79
N ASN A 200 1.45 -9.39 -5.54
CA ASN A 200 0.73 -8.13 -5.34
C ASN A 200 -0.17 -7.79 -6.54
N LYS A 201 0.31 -8.05 -7.77
CA LYS A 201 -0.49 -7.84 -8.98
C LYS A 201 -1.67 -8.82 -9.08
N LYS A 202 -1.49 -10.08 -8.66
CA LYS A 202 -2.59 -11.06 -8.58
C LYS A 202 -3.63 -10.64 -7.53
N ILE A 203 -3.18 -10.20 -6.36
CA ILE A 203 -4.05 -9.70 -5.29
C ILE A 203 -4.85 -8.48 -5.77
N GLN A 204 -4.20 -7.51 -6.44
CA GLN A 204 -4.90 -6.35 -6.99
C GLN A 204 -6.00 -6.76 -7.99
N ARG A 205 -5.69 -7.68 -8.92
CA ARG A 205 -6.70 -8.19 -9.86
C ARG A 205 -7.84 -8.95 -9.18
N ALA A 206 -7.53 -9.74 -8.15
CA ALA A 206 -8.54 -10.45 -7.38
C ALA A 206 -9.44 -9.46 -6.63
N ASN A 207 -8.87 -8.44 -6.00
CA ASN A 207 -9.62 -7.38 -5.32
C ASN A 207 -10.51 -6.59 -6.29
N GLU A 208 -10.01 -6.24 -7.49
CA GLU A 208 -10.81 -5.59 -8.54
C GLU A 208 -11.96 -6.48 -9.03
N LYS A 209 -11.77 -7.80 -9.07
CA LYS A 209 -12.84 -8.75 -9.42
C LYS A 209 -13.90 -8.82 -8.32
N ILE A 210 -13.48 -9.02 -7.08
CA ILE A 210 -14.38 -9.08 -5.91
C ILE A 210 -15.16 -7.76 -5.78
N SER A 211 -14.52 -6.61 -5.98
CA SER A 211 -15.19 -5.31 -5.89
C SER A 211 -16.29 -5.17 -6.95
N ARG A 212 -16.07 -5.67 -8.16
CA ARG A 212 -17.10 -5.71 -9.22
C ARG A 212 -18.23 -6.67 -8.90
N GLU A 213 -17.92 -7.89 -8.46
CA GLU A 213 -18.94 -8.88 -8.07
C GLU A 213 -19.80 -8.36 -6.89
N MET A 214 -19.20 -7.63 -5.95
CA MET A 214 -19.92 -6.99 -4.85
C MET A 214 -20.86 -5.88 -5.32
N GLU A 215 -20.44 -5.07 -6.30
CA GLU A 215 -21.27 -4.01 -6.87
C GLU A 215 -22.45 -4.59 -7.65
N GLU A 216 -22.22 -5.63 -8.46
CA GLU A 216 -23.28 -6.34 -9.19
C GLU A 216 -24.30 -6.95 -8.21
N ARG A 217 -23.83 -7.61 -7.14
CA ARG A 217 -24.71 -8.15 -6.10
C ARG A 217 -25.50 -7.06 -5.37
N ARG A 218 -24.87 -5.92 -5.12
CA ARG A 218 -25.54 -4.76 -4.49
C ARG A 218 -26.66 -4.25 -5.39
N GLN A 219 -26.42 -4.10 -6.69
CA GLN A 219 -27.42 -3.62 -7.63
C GLN A 219 -28.61 -4.58 -7.75
N ALA A 220 -28.34 -5.89 -7.86
CA ALA A 220 -29.39 -6.90 -7.89
C ALA A 220 -30.21 -6.92 -6.58
N GLN A 221 -29.57 -6.66 -5.45
CA GLN A 221 -30.25 -6.57 -4.17
C GLN A 221 -31.16 -5.33 -4.09
N ILE A 222 -30.72 -4.18 -4.60
CA ILE A 222 -31.54 -2.96 -4.70
C ILE A 222 -32.76 -3.21 -5.61
N GLU A 223 -32.56 -3.77 -6.80
CA GLU A 223 -33.64 -4.08 -7.75
C GLU A 223 -34.67 -5.03 -7.12
N LYS A 224 -34.20 -6.07 -6.41
CA LYS A 224 -35.08 -6.99 -5.68
C LYS A 224 -35.88 -6.26 -4.59
N ASP A 225 -35.25 -5.36 -3.85
CA ASP A 225 -35.90 -4.61 -2.78
C ASP A 225 -36.94 -3.61 -3.34
N GLU A 226 -36.67 -2.98 -4.49
CA GLU A 226 -37.63 -2.15 -5.23
C GLU A 226 -38.85 -2.96 -5.69
N LEU A 227 -38.62 -4.13 -6.30
CA LEU A 227 -39.70 -5.04 -6.71
C LEU A 227 -40.55 -5.51 -5.52
N ILE A 228 -39.93 -5.77 -4.37
CA ILE A 228 -40.68 -6.11 -3.13
C ILE A 228 -41.60 -4.96 -2.72
N VAL A 229 -41.14 -3.71 -2.80
CA VAL A 229 -41.96 -2.53 -2.48
C VAL A 229 -43.11 -2.40 -3.49
N GLU A 230 -42.85 -2.55 -4.78
CA GLU A 230 -43.88 -2.48 -5.82
C GLU A 230 -44.95 -3.56 -5.64
N LEU A 231 -44.54 -4.82 -5.46
CA LEU A 231 -45.45 -5.94 -5.24
C LEU A 231 -46.32 -5.73 -4.00
N ARG A 232 -45.75 -5.27 -2.89
CA ARG A 232 -46.51 -4.93 -1.67
C ARG A 232 -47.52 -3.82 -1.95
N GLY A 233 -47.16 -2.80 -2.74
CA GLY A 233 -48.06 -1.74 -3.16
C GLY A 233 -49.22 -2.24 -4.02
N ALA A 234 -48.94 -3.12 -4.99
CA ALA A 234 -49.96 -3.73 -5.84
C ALA A 234 -50.94 -4.60 -5.03
N ILE A 235 -50.45 -5.42 -4.10
CA ILE A 235 -51.29 -6.18 -3.17
C ILE A 235 -52.19 -5.25 -2.35
N GLY A 236 -51.65 -4.12 -1.87
CA GLY A 236 -52.44 -3.10 -1.18
C GLY A 236 -53.60 -2.57 -2.02
N LYS A 237 -53.36 -2.25 -3.29
CA LYS A 237 -54.40 -1.77 -4.23
C LYS A 237 -55.46 -2.82 -4.50
N VAL A 238 -55.07 -4.08 -4.70
CA VAL A 238 -56.02 -5.20 -4.87
C VAL A 238 -56.90 -5.33 -3.64
N LYS A 239 -56.33 -5.29 -2.42
CA LYS A 239 -57.11 -5.35 -1.17
C LYS A 239 -58.14 -4.21 -1.04
N THR A 240 -57.80 -2.99 -1.47
CA THR A 240 -58.76 -1.88 -1.45
C THR A 240 -59.86 -2.01 -2.50
N LEU A 241 -59.54 -2.56 -3.68
CA LEU A 241 -60.50 -2.77 -4.77
C LEU A 241 -61.44 -3.95 -4.50
N SER A 242 -60.94 -4.99 -3.81
CA SER A 242 -61.76 -6.11 -3.33
C SER A 242 -62.67 -5.76 -2.14
N GLY A 243 -62.58 -4.54 -1.60
CA GLY A 243 -63.41 -4.08 -0.47
C GLY A 243 -64.73 -3.42 -0.88
N LEU A 244 -65.01 -3.25 -2.18
CA LEU A 244 -66.20 -2.56 -2.66
C LEU A 244 -67.38 -3.52 -2.76
N LEU A 245 -68.12 -3.68 -1.66
CA LEU A 245 -69.30 -4.55 -1.62
C LEU A 245 -70.48 -3.89 -2.34
N PRO A 246 -70.98 -4.46 -3.45
CA PRO A 246 -72.12 -3.91 -4.18
C PRO A 246 -73.40 -4.06 -3.35
N ILE A 247 -73.83 -2.96 -2.73
CA ILE A 247 -75.03 -2.91 -1.89
C ILE A 247 -76.23 -2.33 -2.66
N CYS A 248 -77.40 -2.96 -2.53
CA CYS A 248 -78.63 -2.44 -3.12
C CYS A 248 -79.02 -1.14 -2.42
N SER A 249 -79.22 -0.05 -3.17
CA SER A 249 -79.58 1.26 -2.62
C SER A 249 -80.89 1.23 -1.83
N SER A 250 -81.85 0.40 -2.25
CA SER A 250 -83.20 0.32 -1.68
C SER A 250 -83.31 -0.66 -0.51
N CYS A 251 -82.86 -1.91 -0.69
CA CYS A 251 -83.06 -2.97 0.31
C CYS A 251 -81.80 -3.35 1.09
N LYS A 252 -80.66 -2.69 0.83
CA LYS A 252 -79.38 -2.86 1.52
C LYS A 252 -78.76 -4.27 1.46
N LYS A 253 -79.29 -5.20 0.66
CA LYS A 253 -78.64 -6.50 0.41
C LYS A 253 -77.30 -6.32 -0.31
N ILE A 254 -76.35 -7.22 -0.08
CA ILE A 254 -75.05 -7.27 -0.75
C ILE A 254 -75.10 -8.31 -1.87
N ARG A 255 -74.61 -7.96 -3.06
CA ARG A 255 -74.48 -8.91 -4.17
C ARG A 255 -73.15 -9.66 -4.05
N ASP A 256 -73.21 -10.99 -4.07
CA ASP A 256 -72.02 -11.84 -4.07
C ASP A 256 -71.39 -12.00 -5.47
N ASP A 257 -70.28 -12.71 -5.54
CA ASP A 257 -69.53 -12.96 -6.79
C ASP A 257 -70.29 -13.84 -7.80
N HIS A 258 -71.33 -14.56 -7.35
CA HIS A 258 -72.20 -15.37 -8.19
C HIS A 258 -73.43 -14.57 -8.68
N GLY A 259 -73.58 -13.32 -8.22
CA GLY A 259 -74.65 -12.41 -8.61
C GLY A 259 -75.91 -12.50 -7.73
N TYR A 260 -75.91 -13.29 -6.66
CA TYR A 260 -77.05 -13.40 -5.73
C TYR A 260 -77.03 -12.29 -4.68
N TRP A 261 -78.23 -11.88 -4.25
CA TRP A 261 -78.42 -10.83 -3.25
C TRP A 261 -78.64 -11.42 -1.85
N ASN A 262 -77.66 -11.24 -0.98
CA ASN A 262 -77.65 -11.75 0.39
C ASN A 262 -77.93 -10.62 1.39
N GLN A 263 -78.50 -10.95 2.56
CA GLN A 263 -78.53 -10.01 3.67
C GLN A 263 -77.09 -9.70 4.14
N ILE A 264 -76.87 -8.47 4.62
CA ILE A 264 -75.52 -7.98 4.97
C ILE A 264 -74.88 -8.88 6.01
N GLU A 265 -75.64 -9.24 7.04
CA GLU A 265 -75.23 -10.03 8.18
C GLU A 265 -74.80 -11.43 7.73
N THR A 266 -75.62 -12.08 6.90
CA THR A 266 -75.31 -13.39 6.32
C THR A 266 -74.05 -13.34 5.45
N TYR A 267 -73.92 -12.30 4.63
CA TYR A 267 -72.79 -12.14 3.73
C TYR A 267 -71.48 -11.92 4.52
N LEU A 268 -71.48 -11.01 5.51
CA LEU A 268 -70.30 -10.69 6.31
C LEU A 268 -69.89 -11.84 7.24
N HIS A 269 -70.84 -12.57 7.83
CA HIS A 269 -70.53 -13.75 8.65
C HIS A 269 -69.86 -14.85 7.82
N ALA A 270 -70.21 -15.00 6.54
CA ALA A 270 -69.61 -15.99 5.66
C ALA A 270 -68.25 -15.56 5.08
N HIS A 271 -67.96 -14.25 5.02
CA HIS A 271 -66.77 -13.69 4.34
C HIS A 271 -65.82 -12.92 5.26
N SER A 272 -66.03 -12.95 6.57
CA SER A 272 -65.16 -12.32 7.57
C SER A 272 -65.14 -13.11 8.87
N GLU A 273 -64.15 -12.82 9.72
CA GLU A 273 -64.05 -13.40 11.07
C GLU A 273 -64.95 -12.66 12.10
N ALA A 274 -65.95 -11.89 11.66
CA ALA A 274 -66.79 -11.08 12.54
C ALA A 274 -68.00 -11.86 13.08
N GLU A 275 -68.23 -11.78 14.39
CA GLU A 275 -69.45 -12.27 15.07
C GLU A 275 -70.45 -11.14 15.32
N PHE A 276 -71.74 -11.39 15.08
CA PHE A 276 -72.81 -10.40 15.26
C PHE A 276 -73.57 -10.61 16.56
N SER A 277 -73.67 -9.53 17.37
CA SER A 277 -74.61 -9.45 18.49
C SER A 277 -75.85 -8.64 18.08
N HIS A 278 -77.00 -9.00 18.62
CA HIS A 278 -78.25 -8.29 18.37
C HIS A 278 -78.51 -7.33 19.53
N SER A 279 -78.47 -6.03 19.25
CA SER A 279 -78.87 -4.97 20.18
C SER A 279 -79.80 -3.98 19.46
N ILE A 280 -80.67 -3.32 20.21
CA ILE A 280 -81.52 -2.25 19.67
C ILE A 280 -80.87 -0.91 19.99
N CYS A 281 -80.72 -0.03 18.99
CA CYS A 281 -80.19 1.31 19.26
C CYS A 281 -81.27 2.19 19.93
N PRO A 282 -80.88 3.23 20.68
CA PRO A 282 -81.81 4.11 21.38
C PRO A 282 -82.90 4.70 20.46
N ASP A 283 -82.54 5.12 19.24
CA ASP A 283 -83.49 5.70 18.28
C ASP A 283 -84.57 4.69 17.85
N CYS A 284 -84.17 3.43 17.62
CA CYS A 284 -85.10 2.36 17.25
C CYS A 284 -85.94 1.94 18.46
N GLN A 285 -85.36 1.93 19.66
CA GLN A 285 -86.10 1.62 20.88
C GLN A 285 -87.19 2.67 21.15
N GLU A 286 -86.87 3.96 21.05
CA GLU A 286 -87.83 5.06 21.19
C GLU A 286 -88.94 4.98 20.13
N LYS A 287 -88.58 4.64 18.89
CA LYS A 287 -89.53 4.57 17.77
C LYS A 287 -90.48 3.38 17.82
N TYR A 288 -89.98 2.19 18.16
CA TYR A 288 -90.74 0.94 18.05
C TYR A 288 -91.23 0.40 19.40
N TYR A 289 -90.64 0.84 20.50
CA TYR A 289 -91.00 0.46 21.87
C TYR A 289 -91.12 1.70 22.79
N PRO A 290 -91.93 2.71 22.41
CA PRO A 290 -92.03 3.96 23.17
C PRO A 290 -92.53 3.75 24.60
N GLU A 291 -93.34 2.73 24.85
CA GLU A 291 -93.83 2.37 26.19
C GLU A 291 -92.71 1.96 27.17
N TYR A 292 -91.64 1.31 26.69
CA TYR A 292 -90.49 0.92 27.52
C TYR A 292 -89.45 2.03 27.62
N PHE A 293 -89.39 2.93 26.63
CA PHE A 293 -88.50 4.09 26.67
C PHE A 293 -88.96 5.15 27.68
N ASN A 294 -90.28 5.31 27.84
CA ASN A 294 -90.85 6.29 28.79
C ASN A 294 -90.97 5.77 30.23
N SER A 295 -90.88 4.45 30.49
CA SER A 295 -90.85 3.91 31.85
C SER A 295 -89.50 4.12 32.55
N GLU A 296 -88.38 4.11 31.81
CA GLU A 296 -87.03 4.32 32.37
C GLU A 296 -86.74 5.79 32.74
N LYS A 297 -87.45 6.76 32.15
CA LYS A 297 -87.34 8.18 32.56
C LYS A 297 -88.04 8.49 33.89
N ASN A 298 -89.02 7.70 34.30
CA ASN A 298 -89.78 7.94 35.54
C ASN A 298 -89.23 7.18 36.76
N GLU A 299 -88.26 6.27 36.59
CA GLU A 299 -87.55 5.57 37.68
C GLU A 299 -86.15 6.14 37.98
N SER A 300 -85.68 7.15 37.23
CA SER A 300 -84.40 7.84 37.49
C SER A 300 -84.54 9.17 38.25
N ASP A 301 -85.76 9.54 38.66
CA ASP A 301 -86.09 10.75 39.45
C ASP A 301 -86.76 10.43 40.81
N THR A 302 -86.58 9.22 41.34
CA THR A 302 -86.85 8.84 42.75
C THR A 302 -85.69 8.04 43.33
#